data_AF-A0A2N5EAN7-F1
#
_entry.id   AF-A0A2N5EAN7-F1
#
_cell.length_a   1.000
_cell.length_b   1.000
_cell.length_c   1.000
_cell.angle_alpha   90.00
_cell.angle_beta   90.00
_cell.angle_gamma   90.00
#
_symmetry.space_group_name_H-M   'P 1'
#
loop_
_entity.id
_entity.type
_entity.pdbx_description
1 polymer ?
#
loop_
_entity_poly.entity_id
_entity_poly.type
_entity_poly.pdbx_seq_one_letter_code
_entity_poly.pdbx_strand_id
1 'polypeptide(L)'
;MQSEAPWDGEVRALPKVYIGTVLGMIDKKEMKGVRFGLTGKGVHPNYQLVYLDDTTQAMNGQNHKKFRALKEFEEGNISRIYTKDELSAIFWG
;
A
#
# COMPACT_ATOMS: atom_id res chain seq x y z
N MET A 1 -0.14 -8.09 -22.96
CA MET A 1 0.14 -7.78 -21.55
C MET A 1 1.04 -6.56 -21.53
N GLN A 2 0.55 -5.41 -21.08
CA GLN A 2 1.45 -4.31 -20.75
C GLN A 2 2.18 -4.73 -19.47
N SER A 3 3.50 -4.89 -19.53
CA SER A 3 4.31 -5.10 -18.34
C SER A 3 4.22 -3.83 -17.50
N GLU A 4 3.66 -3.94 -16.30
CA GLU A 4 3.68 -2.83 -15.35
C GLU A 4 5.13 -2.43 -15.08
N ALA A 5 5.40 -1.11 -15.07
CA ALA A 5 6.74 -0.60 -14.83
C ALA A 5 7.20 -0.98 -13.41
N PRO A 6 8.48 -1.33 -13.22
CA PRO A 6 8.99 -1.66 -11.89
C PRO A 6 8.82 -0.48 -10.94
N TRP A 7 8.13 -0.71 -9.83
CA TRP A 7 8.05 0.23 -8.70
C TRP A 7 9.27 0.05 -7.80
N ASP A 8 9.90 1.15 -7.41
CA ASP A 8 11.14 1.20 -6.62
C ASP A 8 10.91 1.44 -5.13
N GLY A 9 9.64 1.49 -4.71
CA GLY A 9 9.24 1.81 -3.33
C GLY A 9 8.90 3.29 -3.10
N GLU A 10 9.04 4.16 -4.11
CA GLU A 10 8.65 5.56 -3.99
C GLU A 10 7.12 5.69 -4.04
N VAL A 11 6.48 5.89 -2.89
CA VAL A 11 5.01 6.00 -2.78
C VAL A 11 4.47 7.19 -3.59
N ARG A 12 5.24 8.26 -3.76
CA ARG A 12 4.85 9.41 -4.59
C ARG A 12 4.73 9.08 -6.08
N ALA A 13 5.38 8.01 -6.53
CA ALA A 13 5.30 7.56 -7.93
C ALA A 13 4.05 6.71 -8.21
N LEU A 14 3.28 6.33 -7.18
CA LEU A 14 2.05 5.56 -7.34
C LEU A 14 0.92 6.43 -7.94
N PRO A 15 -0.01 5.85 -8.74
CA PRO A 15 -1.10 6.62 -9.33
C PRO A 15 -1.99 7.27 -8.27
N LYS A 16 -2.40 8.53 -8.49
CA LYS A 16 -3.30 9.23 -7.57
C LYS A 16 -4.58 8.43 -7.28
N VAL A 17 -5.20 7.81 -8.30
CA VAL A 17 -6.41 6.97 -8.10
C VAL A 17 -6.19 5.83 -7.10
N TYR A 18 -5.01 5.20 -7.16
CA TYR A 18 -4.63 4.13 -6.24
C TYR A 18 -4.39 4.68 -4.82
N ILE A 19 -3.62 5.76 -4.69
CA ILE A 19 -3.37 6.42 -3.40
C ILE A 19 -4.69 6.86 -2.76
N GLY A 20 -5.61 7.45 -3.52
CA GLY A 20 -6.92 7.87 -3.01
C GLY A 20 -7.77 6.70 -2.52
N THR A 21 -7.69 5.53 -3.17
CA THR A 21 -8.36 4.31 -2.70
C THR A 21 -7.80 3.85 -1.36
N VAL A 22 -6.47 3.81 -1.23
CA VAL A 22 -5.80 3.43 0.02
C VAL A 22 -6.09 4.43 1.13
N LEU A 23 -6.10 5.72 0.81
CA LEU A 23 -6.44 6.79 1.76
C LEU A 23 -7.85 6.58 2.32
N GLY A 24 -8.83 6.27 1.48
CA GLY A 24 -10.19 5.96 1.94
C GLY A 24 -10.29 4.72 2.84
N MET A 25 -9.36 3.76 2.71
CA MET A 25 -9.31 2.59 3.60
C MET A 25 -8.73 2.91 4.98
N ILE A 26 -7.75 3.82 5.04
CA ILE A 26 -7.10 4.24 6.29
C ILE A 26 -7.75 5.46 6.95
N ASP A 27 -8.76 6.07 6.31
CA ASP A 27 -9.56 7.16 6.89
C ASP A 27 -10.62 6.64 7.87
N LYS A 28 -10.19 5.86 8.85
CA LYS A 28 -11.03 5.34 9.92
C LYS A 28 -10.31 5.45 11.26
N LYS A 29 -11.07 5.60 12.35
CA LYS A 29 -10.51 5.90 13.69
C LYS A 29 -9.64 4.77 14.23
N GLU A 30 -9.89 3.55 13.81
CA GLU A 30 -9.20 2.33 14.22
C GLU A 30 -7.86 2.12 13.48
N MET A 31 -7.52 2.98 12.53
CA MET A 31 -6.38 2.79 11.64
C MET A 31 -5.15 3.54 12.12
N LYS A 32 -4.02 2.83 12.15
CA LYS A 32 -2.68 3.41 12.36
C LYS A 32 -2.07 3.89 11.04
N GLY A 33 -2.34 3.18 9.95
CA GLY A 33 -1.87 3.54 8.62
C GLY A 33 -1.82 2.37 7.65
N VAL A 34 -0.92 2.47 6.67
CA VAL A 34 -0.70 1.45 5.63
C VAL A 34 0.78 1.17 5.44
N ARG A 35 1.12 -0.05 5.04
CA ARG A 35 2.42 -0.42 4.49
C ARG A 35 2.25 -0.98 3.09
N PHE A 36 3.18 -0.72 2.19
CA PHE A 36 3.14 -1.17 0.80
C PHE A 36 4.18 -2.27 0.56
N GLY A 37 3.81 -3.33 -0.16
CA GLY A 37 4.72 -4.42 -0.52
C GLY A 37 5.64 -4.00 -1.66
N LEU A 38 6.95 -4.00 -1.41
CA LEU A 38 8.03 -3.52 -2.29
C LEU A 38 8.46 -4.55 -3.34
N THR A 39 8.06 -5.81 -3.19
CA THR A 39 8.52 -6.93 -4.02
C THR A 39 7.77 -7.08 -5.35
N GLY A 40 6.77 -6.23 -5.63
CA GLY A 40 6.01 -6.25 -6.87
C GLY A 40 6.53 -5.23 -7.88
N LYS A 41 6.77 -5.64 -9.13
CA LYS A 41 7.07 -4.73 -10.26
C LYS A 41 5.79 -4.05 -10.82
N GLY A 42 4.87 -3.69 -9.93
CA GLY A 42 3.52 -3.27 -10.29
C GLY A 42 3.24 -1.82 -9.93
N VAL A 43 2.43 -1.16 -10.75
CA VAL A 43 1.98 0.22 -10.53
C VAL A 43 0.96 0.29 -9.39
N HIS A 44 0.40 -0.86 -9.00
CA HIS A 44 -0.56 -1.04 -7.91
C HIS A 44 -0.06 -2.12 -6.93
N PRO A 45 0.87 -1.81 -6.01
CA PRO A 45 1.41 -2.81 -5.10
C PRO A 45 0.31 -3.40 -4.19
N ASN A 46 0.55 -4.61 -3.68
CA ASN A 46 -0.22 -5.11 -2.54
C ASN A 46 0.13 -4.26 -1.31
N TYR A 47 -0.79 -4.15 -0.36
CA TYR A 47 -0.60 -3.33 0.83
C TYR A 47 -1.19 -3.98 2.08
N GLN A 48 -0.69 -3.59 3.25
CA GLN A 48 -1.20 -4.01 4.54
C GLN A 48 -1.77 -2.81 5.27
N LEU A 49 -3.05 -2.91 5.62
CA LEU A 49 -3.69 -2.05 6.60
C LEU A 49 -3.11 -2.37 7.97
N VAL A 50 -2.72 -1.35 8.73
CA VAL A 50 -2.22 -1.47 10.10
C VAL A 50 -3.21 -0.81 11.03
N TYR A 51 -3.74 -1.57 11.97
CA TYR A 51 -4.68 -1.11 12.99
C TYR A 51 -3.94 -0.51 14.19
N LEU A 52 -4.64 0.25 15.03
CA LEU A 52 -4.06 0.85 16.24
C LEU A 52 -3.57 -0.19 17.26
N ASP A 53 -4.12 -1.40 17.24
CA ASP A 53 -3.68 -2.53 18.07
C ASP A 53 -2.52 -3.34 17.43
N ASP A 54 -1.90 -2.80 16.39
CA ASP A 54 -0.83 -3.41 15.59
C ASP A 54 -1.21 -4.70 14.86
N THR A 55 -2.49 -5.10 14.87
CA THR A 55 -2.97 -6.12 13.94
C THR A 55 -2.91 -5.59 12.51
N THR A 56 -2.82 -6.51 11.54
CA THR A 56 -2.68 -6.15 10.13
C THR A 56 -3.66 -6.91 9.25
N GLN A 57 -4.16 -6.26 8.22
CA GLN A 57 -4.95 -6.89 7.16
C GLN A 57 -4.28 -6.69 5.81
N ALA A 58 -3.94 -7.80 5.15
CA ALA A 58 -3.40 -7.79 3.79
C ALA A 58 -4.49 -7.48 2.76
N MET A 59 -4.16 -6.59 1.84
CA MET A 59 -5.02 -6.11 0.76
C MET A 59 -4.29 -6.26 -0.57
N ASN A 60 -5.04 -6.59 -1.62
CA ASN A 60 -4.49 -6.68 -2.96
C ASN A 60 -4.49 -5.29 -3.61
N GLY A 61 -3.52 -5.04 -4.49
CA GLY A 61 -3.58 -3.91 -5.41
C GLY A 61 -4.83 -3.93 -6.29
N GLN A 62 -5.22 -2.77 -6.84
CA GLN A 62 -6.31 -2.71 -7.81
C GLN A 62 -6.03 -3.65 -9.00
N ASN A 63 -7.03 -4.41 -9.45
CA ASN A 63 -6.94 -5.41 -10.53
C ASN A 63 -6.10 -6.67 -10.24
N HIS A 64 -5.65 -6.90 -9.01
CA HIS A 64 -4.94 -8.13 -8.65
C HIS A 64 -5.91 -9.26 -8.28
N LYS A 65 -5.61 -10.50 -8.71
CA LYS A 65 -6.27 -11.71 -8.18
C LYS A 65 -6.05 -11.78 -6.66
N LYS A 66 -6.96 -12.45 -5.92
CA LYS A 66 -6.82 -12.65 -4.47
C LYS A 66 -5.40 -13.10 -4.12
N PHE A 67 -4.67 -12.25 -3.43
CA PHE A 67 -3.29 -12.50 -3.03
C PHE A 67 -3.28 -13.43 -1.82
N ARG A 68 -2.37 -14.41 -1.83
CA ARG A 68 -2.21 -15.41 -0.76
C ARG A 68 -0.77 -15.53 -0.25
N ALA A 69 0.17 -14.76 -0.79
CA ALA A 69 1.59 -14.96 -0.49
C ALA A 69 2.05 -14.08 0.67
N LEU A 70 2.47 -14.71 1.77
CA LEU A 70 2.91 -14.00 2.97
C LEU A 70 4.28 -13.30 2.79
N LYS A 71 5.09 -13.73 1.81
CA LYS A 71 6.48 -13.28 1.60
C LYS A 71 6.63 -11.80 1.21
N GLU A 72 5.63 -11.20 0.58
CA GLU A 72 5.69 -9.78 0.19
C GLU A 72 5.57 -8.83 1.40
N PHE A 73 5.21 -9.37 2.56
CA PHE A 73 5.09 -8.61 3.81
C PHE A 73 6.10 -9.05 4.88
N GLU A 74 7.11 -9.83 4.50
CA GLU A 74 8.28 -10.11 5.34
C GLU A 74 9.17 -8.86 5.45
N GLU A 75 9.95 -8.76 6.53
CA GLU A 75 10.87 -7.63 6.74
C GLU A 75 11.84 -7.48 5.55
N GLY A 76 11.97 -6.24 5.05
CA GLY A 76 12.77 -5.92 3.85
C GLY A 76 11.99 -5.94 2.54
N ASN A 77 10.81 -6.56 2.50
CA ASN A 77 9.93 -6.60 1.33
C ASN A 77 8.72 -5.67 1.45
N ILE A 78 8.64 -4.90 2.53
CA ILE A 78 7.52 -4.04 2.87
C ILE A 78 8.01 -2.66 3.32
N SER A 79 7.28 -1.62 2.97
CA SER A 79 7.60 -0.25 3.38
C SER A 79 7.42 -0.05 4.89
N ARG A 80 7.95 1.08 5.37
CA ARG A 80 7.51 1.67 6.65
C ARG A 80 6.00 1.96 6.64
N ILE A 81 5.43 2.22 7.81
CA ILE A 81 4.06 2.70 7.93
C ILE A 81 3.98 4.12 7.34
N TYR A 82 2.96 4.35 6.52
CA TYR A 82 2.48 5.66 6.11
C TYR A 82 1.17 5.96 6.85
N THR A 83 1.14 7.06 7.58
CA THR A 83 -0.08 7.51 8.26
C THR A 83 -1.06 8.16 7.28
N LYS A 84 -2.30 8.39 7.72
CA LYS A 84 -3.28 9.16 6.95
C LYS A 84 -2.72 10.53 6.54
N ASP A 85 -2.06 11.23 7.45
CA ASP A 85 -1.56 12.58 7.20
C ASP A 85 -0.43 12.59 6.17
N GLU A 86 0.50 11.64 6.28
CA GLU A 86 1.59 11.49 5.30
C GLU A 86 1.04 11.15 3.91
N LEU A 87 0.11 10.20 3.83
CA LEU A 87 -0.47 9.79 2.56
C LEU A 87 -1.37 10.87 1.94
N SER A 88 -2.06 11.65 2.78
CA SER A 88 -2.82 12.83 2.35
C SER A 88 -1.90 13.91 1.79
N ALA A 89 -0.76 14.17 2.44
CA ALA A 89 0.22 15.12 1.95
C ALA A 89 0.83 14.69 0.60
N ILE A 90 1.04 13.40 0.39
CA ILE A 90 1.47 12.84 -0.91
C ILE A 90 0.36 13.00 -1.97
N PHE A 91 -0.90 12.77 -1.60
CA PHE A 91 -2.01 12.80 -2.55
C PHE A 91 -2.35 14.21 -3.04
N TRP A 92 -2.35 15.19 -2.13
CA TRP A 92 -2.69 16.58 -2.42
C TRP A 92 -1.50 17.44 -2.84
N GLY A 93 -0.27 17.02 -2.53
CA GLY A 93 0.95 17.58 -3.09
C GLY A 93 1.09 17.32 -4.59
#